data_AF-A0A8K0JN08-F1
#
_entry.id   AF-A0A8K0JN08-F1
#
_cell.length_a   1.000
_cell.length_b   1.000
_cell.length_c   1.000
_cell.angle_alpha   90.00
_cell.angle_beta   90.00
_cell.angle_gamma   90.00
#
_symmetry.space_group_name_H-M   'P 1'
#
loop_
_entity.id
_entity.type
_entity.pdbx_description
1 polymer ?
#
loop_
_entity_poly.entity_id
_entity_poly.type
_entity_poly.pdbx_seq_one_letter_code
_entity_poly.pdbx_strand_id
1 'polypeptide(L)'
;MDSDTNNATALANAQKPSAIPTNQELRDSHTEALKTISELFTTALDGNLQLDALHREVELWKSSFMQTERAKAKLEKEVAALKDGAGPAMGPSFTAILIDGDGAIFDESFVSQGAAGGKEAAKLLLSSLPQMIQNTVPHLAKTKGLSALTGNVVINVIVNRYGLAGAMYKGGLVKGANLVNEFLLGLCKAHDSLNVIDAGPGKEAADSKIMAQLRFYGSIAQCGLIVLAGSHDNGYANPIRSLTTEGKDIVLLEGVSVAAELHGLCPVAKIPGLLRKEKIAWTDYKPAPYLSSGTMSNSPGPKFVQKHQNTAKISPIAKASLETGDPTDGDASDDDSAWSEEPDEDGIPVFDYDHIEALAKQMIATKLSPPTPAKTAKTRQTVVDSGTDTGTERLNVNMKSSNTKSANPSVPTALDKKELKKEKRKARRAAEAAAAVAAAGGPPVSGSQSGTEQKVVIPADEKALRFLNPRPCHKWKTAQAGCDNKSCSFAHNYKLNSKQLVYLAKLVKDMPCPYAKLGNCSENAQTCIYGHICPHAKDCTWGSACRFNDLPDGGHSTWVLY
;
A
#
# COMPACT_ATOMS: atom_id res chain seq x y z
N MET A 1 10.30 28.99 -118.92
CA MET A 1 9.79 28.20 -117.79
C MET A 1 9.00 29.19 -116.94
N ASP A 2 7.72 29.48 -117.25
CA ASP A 2 6.62 28.57 -117.65
C ASP A 2 6.41 27.55 -116.53
N SER A 3 5.21 27.34 -115.97
CA SER A 3 3.85 27.54 -116.47
C SER A 3 2.86 27.72 -115.28
N ASP A 4 1.55 28.05 -115.40
CA ASP A 4 0.65 28.25 -116.54
C ASP A 4 -0.52 29.20 -116.17
N THR A 5 -1.22 29.75 -117.16
CA THR A 5 -2.49 30.49 -116.94
C THR A 5 -3.71 29.56 -116.92
N ASN A 6 -4.52 29.59 -115.87
CA ASN A 6 -5.93 29.12 -115.84
C ASN A 6 -6.60 29.72 -114.58
N ASN A 7 -7.71 30.46 -114.60
CA ASN A 7 -8.92 30.36 -115.42
C ASN A 7 -9.71 31.69 -115.31
N ALA A 8 -10.59 31.99 -116.25
CA ALA A 8 -11.43 33.20 -116.24
C ALA A 8 -12.89 32.89 -115.89
N THR A 9 -13.64 33.95 -115.53
CA THR A 9 -15.12 33.98 -115.52
C THR A 9 -15.83 33.16 -114.42
N ALA A 10 -15.92 33.75 -113.22
CA ALA A 10 -17.05 33.54 -112.32
C ALA A 10 -17.75 34.90 -112.09
N LEU A 11 -19.06 34.93 -112.31
CA LEU A 11 -19.83 36.17 -112.47
C LEU A 11 -19.96 36.99 -111.19
N ALA A 12 -20.16 38.29 -111.43
CA ALA A 12 -20.66 39.29 -110.50
C ALA A 12 -21.56 38.77 -109.36
N ASN A 13 -21.21 39.16 -108.14
CA ASN A 13 -22.19 39.36 -107.09
C ASN A 13 -22.01 40.78 -106.51
N ALA A 14 -23.10 41.55 -106.48
CA ALA A 14 -23.03 42.99 -106.25
C ALA A 14 -23.06 43.31 -104.75
N GLN A 15 -21.88 43.56 -104.16
CA GLN A 15 -21.79 44.13 -102.83
C GLN A 15 -22.37 45.56 -102.88
N LYS A 16 -23.61 45.75 -102.43
CA LYS A 16 -24.21 47.08 -102.25
C LYS A 16 -23.28 47.96 -101.42
N PRO A 17 -23.25 49.29 -101.64
CA PRO A 17 -22.72 50.19 -100.63
C PRO A 17 -23.47 49.95 -99.32
N SER A 18 -22.72 49.76 -98.23
CA SER A 18 -23.34 49.59 -96.91
C SER A 18 -24.24 50.78 -96.62
N ALA A 19 -25.47 50.52 -96.16
CA ALA A 19 -26.35 51.60 -95.73
C ALA A 19 -25.67 52.37 -94.59
N ILE A 20 -25.75 53.71 -94.63
CA ILE A 20 -25.30 54.54 -93.53
C ILE A 20 -26.20 54.20 -92.32
N PRO A 21 -25.65 53.72 -91.19
CA PRO A 21 -26.46 53.30 -90.05
C PRO A 21 -27.27 54.48 -89.53
N THR A 22 -28.53 54.23 -89.21
CA THR A 22 -29.42 55.25 -88.68
C THR A 22 -28.94 55.73 -87.31
N ASN A 23 -29.37 56.93 -86.92
CA ASN A 23 -29.17 57.45 -85.56
C ASN A 23 -29.80 56.57 -84.46
N GLN A 24 -30.60 55.55 -84.81
CA GLN A 24 -31.07 54.56 -83.85
C GLN A 24 -30.06 53.41 -83.70
N GLU A 25 -29.67 52.76 -84.79
CA GLU A 25 -28.68 51.67 -84.78
C GLU A 25 -27.34 52.11 -84.16
N LEU A 26 -26.92 53.37 -84.38
CA LEU A 26 -25.74 53.96 -83.74
C LEU A 26 -25.90 54.11 -82.21
N ARG A 27 -27.09 54.48 -81.72
CA ARG A 27 -27.37 54.58 -80.28
C ARG A 27 -27.51 53.21 -79.62
N ASP A 28 -28.11 52.25 -80.30
CA ASP A 28 -28.25 50.88 -79.82
C ASP A 28 -26.87 50.20 -79.75
N SER A 29 -26.02 50.40 -80.78
CA SER A 29 -24.62 49.95 -80.78
C SER A 29 -23.78 50.59 -79.67
N HIS A 30 -23.92 51.91 -79.44
CA HIS A 30 -23.25 52.57 -78.30
C HIS A 30 -23.77 52.07 -76.94
N THR A 31 -25.05 51.73 -76.83
CA THR A 31 -25.65 51.22 -75.59
C THR A 31 -25.14 49.82 -75.27
N GLU A 32 -25.07 48.93 -76.25
CA GLU A 32 -24.50 47.59 -76.06
C GLU A 32 -22.99 47.66 -75.78
N ALA A 33 -22.24 48.55 -76.44
CA ALA A 33 -20.82 48.76 -76.15
C ALA A 33 -20.59 49.25 -74.70
N LEU A 34 -21.42 50.19 -74.20
CA LEU A 34 -21.38 50.64 -72.80
C LEU A 34 -21.74 49.52 -71.83
N LYS A 35 -22.69 48.65 -72.19
CA LYS A 35 -23.05 47.46 -71.41
C LYS A 35 -21.91 46.44 -71.35
N THR A 36 -21.26 46.11 -72.46
CA THR A 36 -20.06 45.25 -72.46
C THR A 36 -18.92 45.85 -71.64
N ILE A 37 -18.69 47.16 -71.71
CA ILE A 37 -17.69 47.85 -70.86
C ILE A 37 -18.06 47.72 -69.38
N SER A 38 -19.34 47.87 -69.01
CA SER A 38 -19.84 47.70 -67.64
C SER A 38 -19.66 46.27 -67.12
N GLU A 39 -19.96 45.27 -67.95
CA GLU A 39 -19.78 43.84 -67.64
C GLU A 39 -18.29 43.49 -67.45
N LEU A 40 -17.40 44.04 -68.29
CA LEU A 40 -15.95 43.91 -68.15
C LEU A 40 -15.42 44.59 -66.88
N PHE A 41 -15.88 45.81 -66.55
CA PHE A 41 -15.52 46.51 -65.31
C PHE A 41 -15.96 45.74 -64.06
N THR A 42 -17.18 45.18 -64.08
CA THR A 42 -17.71 44.38 -62.98
C THR A 42 -16.89 43.09 -62.80
N THR A 43 -16.56 42.41 -63.90
CA THR A 43 -15.70 41.21 -63.88
C THR A 43 -14.29 41.52 -63.35
N ALA A 44 -13.72 42.67 -63.71
CA ALA A 44 -12.43 43.11 -63.21
C ALA A 44 -12.47 43.49 -61.72
N LEU A 45 -13.57 44.06 -61.22
CA LEU A 45 -13.77 44.33 -59.79
C LEU A 45 -13.86 43.05 -58.98
N ASP A 46 -14.68 42.08 -59.40
CA ASP A 46 -14.81 40.77 -58.73
C ASP A 46 -13.48 40.00 -58.74
N GLY A 47 -12.76 40.01 -59.87
CA GLY A 47 -11.43 39.41 -59.98
C GLY A 47 -10.41 40.02 -59.01
N ASN A 48 -10.43 41.35 -58.82
CA ASN A 48 -9.59 42.02 -57.83
C ASN A 48 -10.00 41.65 -56.39
N LEU A 49 -11.30 41.60 -56.08
CA LEU A 49 -11.80 41.18 -54.77
C LEU A 49 -11.41 39.73 -54.43
N GLN A 50 -11.48 38.83 -55.41
CA GLN A 50 -11.08 37.43 -55.24
C GLN A 50 -9.56 37.27 -55.07
N LEU A 51 -8.75 38.06 -55.80
CA LEU A 51 -7.30 38.12 -55.63
C LEU A 51 -6.91 38.64 -54.23
N ASP A 52 -7.63 39.65 -53.73
CA ASP A 52 -7.44 40.20 -52.38
C ASP A 52 -7.84 39.19 -51.28
N ALA A 53 -8.89 38.39 -51.50
CA ALA A 53 -9.25 37.28 -50.62
C ALA A 53 -8.17 36.19 -50.60
N LEU A 54 -7.69 35.78 -51.78
CA LEU A 54 -6.65 34.74 -51.91
C LEU A 54 -5.32 35.17 -51.28
N HIS A 55 -4.94 36.46 -51.38
CA HIS A 55 -3.80 37.01 -50.66
C HIS A 55 -3.93 36.88 -49.13
N ARG A 56 -5.13 37.14 -48.57
CA ARG A 56 -5.38 36.99 -47.13
C ARG A 56 -5.30 35.53 -46.69
N GLU A 57 -5.83 34.60 -47.48
CA GLU A 57 -5.67 33.17 -47.22
C GLU A 57 -4.20 32.76 -47.25
N VAL A 58 -3.42 33.20 -48.24
CA VAL A 58 -1.99 32.91 -48.34
C VAL A 58 -1.20 33.41 -47.12
N GLU A 59 -1.51 34.59 -46.58
CA GLU A 59 -0.89 35.08 -45.33
C GLU A 59 -1.32 34.28 -44.09
N LEU A 60 -2.58 33.83 -44.01
CA LEU A 60 -3.03 32.93 -42.95
C LEU A 60 -2.32 31.57 -43.01
N TRP A 61 -2.17 30.99 -44.20
CA TRP A 61 -1.42 29.75 -44.42
C TRP A 61 0.06 29.90 -44.08
N LYS A 62 0.73 30.99 -44.50
CA LYS A 62 2.11 31.31 -44.09
C LYS A 62 2.24 31.42 -42.57
N SER A 63 1.33 32.15 -41.91
CA SER A 63 1.35 32.33 -40.46
C SER A 63 1.15 31.00 -39.71
N SER A 64 0.24 30.15 -40.19
CA SER A 64 0.01 28.80 -39.65
C SER A 64 1.24 27.90 -39.83
N PHE A 65 1.80 27.83 -41.04
CA PHE A 65 3.01 27.06 -41.34
C PHE A 65 4.22 27.50 -40.51
N MET A 66 4.41 28.81 -40.33
CA MET A 66 5.48 29.35 -39.48
C MET A 66 5.26 29.04 -37.99
N GLN A 67 4.03 28.81 -37.54
CA GLN A 67 3.74 28.34 -36.18
C GLN A 67 3.98 26.83 -36.03
N THR A 68 3.58 26.01 -37.01
CA THR A 68 3.78 24.56 -36.97
C THR A 68 5.26 24.18 -37.08
N GLU A 69 6.04 24.80 -37.97
CA GLU A 69 7.50 24.58 -38.05
C GLU A 69 8.23 25.04 -36.76
N ARG A 70 7.79 26.13 -36.10
CA ARG A 70 8.32 26.52 -34.79
C ARG A 70 7.98 25.51 -33.69
N ALA A 71 6.76 24.97 -33.68
CA ALA A 71 6.34 23.96 -32.72
C ALA A 71 7.11 22.64 -32.92
N LYS A 72 7.24 22.22 -34.18
CA LYS A 72 8.06 21.07 -34.62
C LYS A 72 9.52 21.24 -34.21
N ALA A 73 10.18 22.36 -34.54
CA ALA A 73 11.58 22.60 -34.15
C ALA A 73 11.78 22.62 -32.62
N LYS A 74 10.78 23.07 -31.85
CA LYS A 74 10.79 22.95 -30.37
C LYS A 74 10.71 21.49 -29.93
N LEU A 75 9.78 20.71 -30.47
CA LEU A 75 9.62 19.28 -30.16
C LEU A 75 10.83 18.45 -30.58
N GLU A 76 11.40 18.71 -31.76
CA GLU A 76 12.63 18.07 -32.26
C GLU A 76 13.81 18.36 -31.33
N LYS A 77 13.93 19.59 -30.80
CA LYS A 77 14.94 19.95 -29.81
C LYS A 77 14.71 19.29 -28.44
N GLU A 78 13.46 19.15 -28.00
CA GLU A 78 13.12 18.44 -26.76
C GLU A 78 13.38 16.92 -26.90
N VAL A 79 13.07 16.32 -28.06
CA VAL A 79 13.39 14.93 -28.40
C VAL A 79 14.91 14.71 -28.53
N ALA A 80 15.66 15.66 -29.08
CA ALA A 80 17.12 15.62 -29.09
C ALA A 80 17.68 15.62 -27.66
N ALA A 81 17.28 16.58 -26.82
CA ALA A 81 17.73 16.65 -25.43
C ALA A 81 17.40 15.38 -24.61
N LEU A 82 16.30 14.70 -24.90
CA LEU A 82 15.96 13.40 -24.30
C LEU A 82 16.84 12.25 -24.83
N LYS A 83 17.18 12.24 -26.13
CA LYS A 83 18.08 11.23 -26.74
C LYS A 83 19.53 11.41 -26.32
N ASP A 84 19.99 12.65 -26.20
CA ASP A 84 21.34 13.03 -25.80
C ASP A 84 21.58 12.87 -24.28
N GLY A 85 20.59 12.37 -23.54
CA GLY A 85 20.67 12.15 -22.09
C GLY A 85 20.66 13.42 -21.24
N ALA A 86 20.36 14.58 -21.82
CA ALA A 86 20.42 15.90 -21.18
C ALA A 86 19.23 16.23 -20.25
N GLY A 87 18.41 15.24 -19.92
CA GLY A 87 17.50 15.31 -18.77
C GLY A 87 18.27 15.22 -17.43
N PRO A 88 17.58 15.32 -16.28
CA PRO A 88 18.18 14.92 -15.01
C PRO A 88 18.56 13.44 -15.10
N ALA A 89 19.86 13.14 -14.99
CA ALA A 89 20.38 11.80 -15.23
C ALA A 89 19.65 10.75 -14.38
N MET A 90 18.84 9.92 -15.03
CA MET A 90 18.23 8.76 -14.38
C MET A 90 19.37 7.85 -13.90
N GLY A 91 19.40 7.59 -12.59
CA GLY A 91 20.31 6.59 -12.02
C GLY A 91 20.12 5.22 -12.67
N PRO A 92 21.07 4.28 -12.46
CA PRO A 92 21.16 3.06 -13.24
C PRO A 92 19.88 2.22 -13.16
N SER A 93 19.56 1.55 -14.28
CA SER A 93 18.48 0.56 -14.32
C SER A 93 18.75 -0.61 -13.39
N PHE A 94 17.67 -1.24 -12.93
CA PHE A 94 17.70 -2.46 -12.12
C PHE A 94 16.59 -3.42 -12.52
N THR A 95 16.73 -4.68 -12.11
CA THR A 95 15.70 -5.71 -12.23
C THR A 95 15.12 -6.07 -10.87
N ALA A 96 13.79 -6.02 -10.74
CA ALA A 96 13.10 -6.51 -9.54
C ALA A 96 12.82 -8.01 -9.69
N ILE A 97 13.16 -8.81 -8.69
CA ILE A 97 12.84 -10.24 -8.61
C ILE A 97 11.92 -10.44 -7.41
N LEU A 98 10.66 -10.76 -7.68
CA LEU A 98 9.62 -10.98 -6.69
C LEU A 98 9.35 -12.48 -6.59
N ILE A 99 9.50 -13.05 -5.40
CA ILE A 99 9.29 -14.49 -5.17
C ILE A 99 8.20 -14.67 -4.11
N ASP A 100 7.10 -15.28 -4.53
CA ASP A 100 6.07 -15.81 -3.66
C ASP A 100 6.62 -17.10 -3.03
N GLY A 101 7.17 -17.01 -1.82
CA GLY A 101 7.85 -18.12 -1.17
C GLY A 101 6.93 -19.23 -0.66
N ASP A 102 5.61 -19.01 -0.63
CA ASP A 102 4.63 -20.02 -0.20
C ASP A 102 4.17 -20.91 -1.37
N GLY A 103 4.10 -20.36 -2.60
CA GLY A 103 3.73 -21.13 -3.79
C GLY A 103 4.87 -21.39 -4.80
N ALA A 104 5.90 -20.54 -4.85
CA ALA A 104 7.16 -20.77 -5.57
C ALA A 104 8.25 -21.20 -4.58
N ILE A 105 8.04 -22.38 -3.98
CA ILE A 105 8.86 -22.93 -2.89
C ILE A 105 10.24 -23.37 -3.43
N PHE A 106 11.31 -23.06 -2.69
CA PHE A 106 12.67 -23.52 -2.98
C PHE A 106 12.85 -25.03 -2.78
N ASP A 107 13.70 -25.65 -3.59
CA ASP A 107 13.94 -27.10 -3.58
C ASP A 107 14.41 -27.64 -2.20
N GLU A 108 13.82 -28.75 -1.75
CA GLU A 108 14.08 -29.36 -0.45
C GLU A 108 15.54 -29.78 -0.24
N SER A 109 16.31 -29.98 -1.32
CA SER A 109 17.76 -30.21 -1.24
C SER A 109 18.52 -28.99 -0.70
N PHE A 110 18.08 -27.76 -1.01
CA PHE A 110 18.62 -26.55 -0.40
C PHE A 110 18.06 -26.34 1.01
N VAL A 111 16.75 -26.46 1.20
CA VAL A 111 16.12 -26.16 2.50
C VAL A 111 16.59 -27.12 3.60
N SER A 112 16.86 -28.38 3.27
CA SER A 112 17.44 -29.37 4.19
C SER A 112 18.87 -29.07 4.65
N GLN A 113 19.60 -28.20 3.95
CA GLN A 113 20.95 -27.75 4.32
C GLN A 113 20.93 -26.48 5.20
N GLY A 114 19.74 -25.98 5.57
CA GLY A 114 19.58 -24.78 6.38
C GLY A 114 20.34 -23.58 5.80
N ALA A 115 21.08 -22.88 6.67
CA ALA A 115 21.76 -21.63 6.30
C ALA A 115 22.87 -21.77 5.23
N ALA A 116 23.37 -22.99 4.96
CA ALA A 116 24.28 -23.24 3.85
C ALA A 116 23.53 -23.30 2.51
N GLY A 117 22.44 -24.08 2.46
CA GLY A 117 21.60 -24.18 1.26
C GLY A 117 20.92 -22.87 0.89
N GLY A 118 20.59 -22.02 1.87
CA GLY A 118 20.11 -20.66 1.61
C GLY A 118 21.09 -19.82 0.78
N LYS A 119 22.40 -19.95 1.04
CA LYS A 119 23.44 -19.25 0.27
C LYS A 119 23.61 -19.81 -1.14
N GLU A 120 23.62 -21.13 -1.27
CA GLU A 120 23.76 -21.78 -2.58
C GLU A 120 22.52 -21.57 -3.47
N ALA A 121 21.31 -21.49 -2.89
CA ALA A 121 20.10 -21.13 -3.63
C ALA A 121 20.14 -19.68 -4.15
N ALA A 122 20.56 -18.71 -3.34
CA ALA A 122 20.75 -17.31 -3.78
C ALA A 122 21.81 -17.20 -4.89
N LYS A 123 22.92 -17.91 -4.73
CA LYS A 123 24.01 -18.00 -5.72
C LYS A 123 23.53 -18.62 -7.04
N LEU A 124 22.73 -19.70 -6.99
CA LEU A 124 22.12 -20.31 -8.18
C LEU A 124 21.17 -19.33 -8.88
N LEU A 125 20.30 -18.63 -8.13
CA LEU A 125 19.39 -17.61 -8.67
C LEU A 125 20.16 -16.49 -9.39
N LEU A 126 21.17 -15.91 -8.73
CA LEU A 126 21.98 -14.81 -9.26
C LEU A 126 22.80 -15.24 -10.48
N SER A 127 23.49 -16.39 -10.41
CA SER A 127 24.33 -16.87 -11.53
C SER A 127 23.52 -17.34 -12.74
N SER A 128 22.28 -17.80 -12.56
CA SER A 128 21.40 -18.20 -13.66
C SER A 128 20.74 -17.02 -14.36
N LEU A 129 20.60 -15.87 -13.69
CA LEU A 129 19.84 -14.71 -14.19
C LEU A 129 20.31 -14.22 -15.58
N PRO A 130 21.61 -14.10 -15.91
CA PRO A 130 22.03 -13.65 -17.24
C PRO A 130 21.62 -14.62 -18.35
N GLN A 131 21.77 -15.94 -18.13
CA GLN A 131 21.38 -16.96 -19.09
C GLN A 131 19.86 -17.06 -19.23
N MET A 132 19.12 -16.91 -18.13
CA MET A 132 17.66 -16.88 -18.11
C MET A 132 17.11 -15.70 -18.94
N ILE A 133 17.62 -14.49 -18.72
CA ILE A 133 17.25 -13.29 -19.50
C ILE A 133 17.63 -13.47 -20.98
N GLN A 134 18.83 -13.98 -21.27
CA GLN A 134 19.31 -14.19 -22.63
C GLN A 134 18.48 -15.21 -23.43
N ASN A 135 17.93 -16.23 -22.76
CA ASN A 135 17.10 -17.27 -23.37
C ASN A 135 15.63 -16.87 -23.48
N THR A 136 15.04 -16.31 -22.42
CA THR A 136 13.60 -16.03 -22.33
C THR A 136 13.22 -14.67 -22.94
N VAL A 137 14.11 -13.66 -22.88
CA VAL A 137 13.89 -12.31 -23.42
C VAL A 137 15.12 -11.76 -24.16
N PRO A 138 15.65 -12.46 -25.19
CA PRO A 138 16.84 -12.05 -25.95
C PRO A 138 16.75 -10.66 -26.57
N HIS A 139 15.53 -10.20 -26.88
CA HIS A 139 15.31 -8.86 -27.42
C HIS A 139 15.63 -7.76 -26.38
N LEU A 140 15.28 -7.96 -25.10
CA LEU A 140 15.62 -7.03 -24.01
C LEU A 140 17.11 -7.04 -23.70
N ALA A 141 17.74 -8.22 -23.70
CA ALA A 141 19.18 -8.35 -23.58
C ALA A 141 19.94 -7.55 -24.66
N LYS A 142 19.36 -7.46 -25.87
CA LYS A 142 19.89 -6.68 -27.00
C LYS A 142 19.56 -5.18 -26.94
N THR A 143 18.35 -4.78 -26.54
CA THR A 143 17.92 -3.36 -26.57
C THR A 143 18.26 -2.58 -25.31
N LYS A 144 18.19 -3.20 -24.14
CA LYS A 144 18.53 -2.59 -22.84
C LYS A 144 19.94 -2.93 -22.37
N GLY A 145 20.54 -3.98 -22.93
CA GLY A 145 21.86 -4.49 -22.58
C GLY A 145 21.82 -5.44 -21.38
N LEU A 146 22.34 -6.66 -21.56
CA LEU A 146 22.32 -7.71 -20.53
C LEU A 146 22.92 -7.25 -19.19
N SER A 147 24.02 -6.48 -19.23
CA SER A 147 24.67 -5.93 -18.03
C SER A 147 23.81 -4.90 -17.26
N ALA A 148 22.91 -4.17 -17.93
CA ALA A 148 21.99 -3.25 -17.27
C ALA A 148 20.80 -3.97 -16.59
N LEU A 149 20.44 -5.15 -17.10
CA LEU A 149 19.40 -6.02 -16.53
C LEU A 149 19.92 -6.96 -15.43
N THR A 150 21.24 -7.08 -15.27
CA THR A 150 21.87 -8.02 -14.31
C THR A 150 22.79 -7.34 -13.29
N GLY A 151 23.33 -6.16 -13.61
CA GLY A 151 24.28 -5.44 -12.75
C GLY A 151 23.67 -4.81 -11.50
N ASN A 152 22.38 -4.47 -11.52
CA ASN A 152 21.62 -4.09 -10.32
C ASN A 152 20.34 -4.93 -10.24
N VAL A 153 20.13 -5.57 -9.09
CA VAL A 153 18.93 -6.36 -8.80
C VAL A 153 18.37 -5.98 -7.44
N VAL A 154 17.06 -6.17 -7.26
CA VAL A 154 16.40 -6.16 -5.94
C VAL A 154 15.59 -7.43 -5.84
N ILE A 155 15.87 -8.28 -4.85
CA ILE A 155 15.27 -9.61 -4.73
C ILE A 155 14.46 -9.66 -3.44
N ASN A 156 13.14 -9.82 -3.56
CA ASN A 156 12.23 -9.86 -2.43
C ASN A 156 11.50 -11.21 -2.40
N VAL A 157 11.86 -12.04 -1.42
CA VAL A 157 11.20 -13.32 -1.12
C VAL A 157 10.15 -13.05 -0.04
N ILE A 158 8.88 -13.08 -0.42
CA ILE A 158 7.75 -12.82 0.47
C ILE A 158 7.12 -14.16 0.85
N VAL A 159 7.04 -14.47 2.15
CA VAL A 159 6.70 -15.82 2.61
C VAL A 159 6.00 -15.81 3.98
N ASN A 160 4.93 -16.58 4.15
CA ASN A 160 4.37 -16.93 5.46
C ASN A 160 5.29 -17.97 6.10
N ARG A 161 6.38 -17.47 6.72
CA ARG A 161 7.47 -18.27 7.27
C ARG A 161 6.99 -19.42 8.16
N TYR A 162 5.98 -19.17 8.99
CA TYR A 162 5.39 -20.19 9.88
C TYR A 162 4.56 -21.23 9.13
N GLY A 163 3.79 -20.79 8.12
CA GLY A 163 3.03 -21.67 7.23
C GLY A 163 3.94 -22.62 6.46
N LEU A 164 4.92 -22.09 5.72
CA LEU A 164 5.87 -22.87 4.94
C LEU A 164 6.68 -23.84 5.82
N ALA A 165 7.22 -23.36 6.95
CA ALA A 165 8.00 -24.21 7.87
C ALA A 165 7.18 -25.37 8.46
N GLY A 166 5.90 -25.13 8.76
CA GLY A 166 4.96 -26.16 9.19
C GLY A 166 4.60 -27.15 8.08
N ALA A 167 4.42 -26.66 6.85
CA ALA A 167 4.08 -27.47 5.68
C ALA A 167 5.23 -28.40 5.25
N MET A 168 6.44 -27.87 5.07
CA MET A 168 7.59 -28.69 4.65
C MET A 168 7.94 -29.77 5.68
N TYR A 169 7.77 -29.49 6.98
CA TYR A 169 7.96 -30.49 8.03
C TYR A 169 6.87 -31.56 8.03
N LYS A 170 5.59 -31.17 7.96
CA LYS A 170 4.46 -32.13 7.96
C LYS A 170 4.37 -32.96 6.68
N GLY A 171 4.84 -32.44 5.55
CA GLY A 171 5.02 -33.20 4.30
C GLY A 171 6.30 -34.04 4.22
N GLY A 172 7.08 -34.12 5.31
CA GLY A 172 8.30 -34.95 5.38
C GLY A 172 9.51 -34.43 4.58
N LEU A 173 9.39 -33.26 3.93
CA LEU A 173 10.43 -32.69 3.05
C LEU A 173 11.65 -32.18 3.81
N VAL A 174 11.50 -31.83 5.09
CA VAL A 174 12.60 -31.44 5.98
C VAL A 174 12.48 -32.14 7.33
N LYS A 175 13.62 -32.52 7.93
CA LYS A 175 13.69 -33.23 9.22
C LYS A 175 13.22 -32.42 10.43
N GLY A 176 12.99 -31.11 10.26
CA GLY A 176 12.49 -30.22 11.31
C GLY A 176 12.20 -28.84 10.75
N ALA A 177 11.11 -28.21 11.20
CA ALA A 177 10.67 -26.88 10.75
C ALA A 177 11.75 -25.78 10.92
N ASN A 178 12.72 -25.95 11.83
CA ASN A 178 13.80 -24.99 12.00
C ASN A 178 14.78 -24.92 10.81
N LEU A 179 14.91 -25.99 10.02
CA LEU A 179 15.76 -25.95 8.82
C LEU A 179 15.26 -24.89 7.81
N VAL A 180 13.94 -24.67 7.73
CA VAL A 180 13.35 -23.61 6.91
C VAL A 180 13.69 -22.22 7.46
N ASN A 181 13.73 -22.04 8.79
CA ASN A 181 14.18 -20.80 9.42
C ASN A 181 15.66 -20.50 9.10
N GLU A 182 16.51 -21.51 9.20
CA GLU A 182 17.94 -21.40 8.94
C GLU A 182 18.22 -21.15 7.44
N PHE A 183 17.49 -21.84 6.56
CA PHE A 183 17.50 -21.61 5.12
C PHE A 183 17.16 -20.16 4.77
N LEU A 184 16.03 -19.65 5.25
CA LEU A 184 15.61 -18.27 5.01
C LEU A 184 16.60 -17.25 5.60
N LEU A 185 17.20 -17.53 6.76
CA LEU A 185 18.26 -16.71 7.34
C LEU A 185 19.56 -16.74 6.54
N GLY A 186 19.91 -17.88 5.94
CA GLY A 186 21.06 -18.03 5.05
C GLY A 186 20.86 -17.31 3.72
N LEU A 187 19.66 -17.43 3.14
CA LEU A 187 19.21 -16.79 1.91
C LEU A 187 19.28 -15.25 2.05
N CYS A 188 18.68 -14.70 3.12
CA CYS A 188 18.72 -13.27 3.44
C CYS A 188 20.13 -12.73 3.76
N LYS A 189 21.11 -13.60 4.05
CA LYS A 189 22.51 -13.27 4.32
C LYS A 189 23.46 -13.61 3.16
N ALA A 190 22.91 -13.97 1.99
CA ALA A 190 23.72 -14.41 0.86
C ALA A 190 24.15 -13.26 -0.06
N HIS A 191 23.35 -12.19 -0.15
CA HIS A 191 23.59 -11.04 -1.02
C HIS A 191 22.84 -9.81 -0.51
N ASP A 192 23.47 -8.63 -0.55
CA ASP A 192 22.94 -7.38 0.03
C ASP A 192 21.60 -6.92 -0.58
N SER A 193 21.28 -7.41 -1.79
CA SER A 193 20.01 -7.12 -2.47
C SER A 193 18.87 -8.10 -2.15
N LEU A 194 19.09 -9.12 -1.31
CA LEU A 194 18.16 -10.23 -1.09
C LEU A 194 17.44 -10.08 0.26
N ASN A 195 16.20 -9.59 0.20
CA ASN A 195 15.31 -9.46 1.35
C ASN A 195 14.43 -10.70 1.49
N VAL A 196 14.37 -11.28 2.69
CA VAL A 196 13.29 -12.21 3.08
C VAL A 196 12.29 -11.44 3.92
N ILE A 197 11.04 -11.37 3.45
CA ILE A 197 9.95 -10.59 4.01
C ILE A 197 8.89 -11.55 4.55
N ASP A 198 8.74 -11.61 5.88
CA ASP A 198 7.68 -12.40 6.48
C ASP A 198 6.31 -11.80 6.11
N ALA A 199 5.45 -12.59 5.47
CA ALA A 199 4.06 -12.26 5.20
C ALA A 199 3.27 -12.15 6.51
N GLY A 200 3.60 -12.99 7.48
CA GLY A 200 2.74 -13.33 8.61
C GLY A 200 1.67 -14.37 8.23
N PRO A 201 0.90 -14.86 9.21
CA PRO A 201 -0.18 -15.82 8.97
C PRO A 201 -1.37 -15.16 8.26
N GLY A 202 -1.78 -15.74 7.13
CA GLY A 202 -2.98 -15.38 6.37
C GLY A 202 -2.98 -16.12 5.04
N LYS A 203 -4.17 -16.36 4.45
CA LYS A 203 -4.30 -17.08 3.17
C LYS A 203 -3.70 -16.32 1.99
N GLU A 204 -3.87 -14.99 1.99
CA GLU A 204 -3.50 -14.08 0.88
C GLU A 204 -2.45 -13.03 1.32
N ALA A 205 -1.74 -13.31 2.42
CA ALA A 205 -0.84 -12.35 3.06
C ALA A 205 0.49 -12.14 2.30
N ALA A 206 0.92 -13.13 1.52
CA ALA A 206 2.06 -13.03 0.62
C ALA A 206 1.64 -12.30 -0.67
N ASP A 207 0.57 -12.77 -1.29
CA ASP A 207 0.03 -12.32 -2.58
C ASP A 207 -0.35 -10.83 -2.55
N SER A 208 -0.96 -10.37 -1.46
CA SER A 208 -1.24 -8.94 -1.23
C SER A 208 0.04 -8.08 -1.26
N LYS A 209 1.14 -8.56 -0.67
CA LYS A 209 2.45 -7.87 -0.68
C LYS A 209 3.14 -7.99 -2.03
N ILE A 210 3.07 -9.13 -2.71
CA ILE A 210 3.58 -9.34 -4.07
C ILE A 210 2.86 -8.39 -5.03
N MET A 211 1.54 -8.31 -5.01
CA MET A 211 0.75 -7.39 -5.85
C MET A 211 1.09 -5.93 -5.59
N ALA A 212 1.28 -5.53 -4.33
CA ALA A 212 1.69 -4.17 -3.98
C ALA A 212 3.10 -3.84 -4.52
N GLN A 213 4.07 -4.76 -4.38
CA GLN A 213 5.41 -4.58 -4.91
C GLN A 213 5.46 -4.62 -6.45
N LEU A 214 4.69 -5.50 -7.09
CA LEU A 214 4.58 -5.60 -8.54
C LEU A 214 4.11 -4.27 -9.15
N ARG A 215 3.07 -3.64 -8.57
CA ARG A 215 2.60 -2.31 -8.98
C ARG A 215 3.63 -1.21 -8.66
N PHE A 216 4.33 -1.29 -7.52
CA PHE A 216 5.35 -0.32 -7.14
C PHE A 216 6.54 -0.33 -8.12
N TYR A 217 7.16 -1.50 -8.35
CA TYR A 217 8.24 -1.64 -9.33
C TYR A 217 7.76 -1.40 -10.77
N GLY A 218 6.49 -1.71 -11.07
CA GLY A 218 5.82 -1.35 -12.32
C GLY A 218 5.78 0.15 -12.61
N SER A 219 5.55 0.99 -11.59
CA SER A 219 5.55 2.46 -11.77
C SER A 219 6.95 3.10 -11.83
N ILE A 220 8.02 2.39 -11.46
CA ILE A 220 9.39 2.92 -11.47
C ILE A 220 10.00 2.79 -12.86
N ALA A 221 10.26 3.92 -13.54
CA ALA A 221 10.86 3.96 -14.87
C ALA A 221 12.21 3.20 -14.97
N GLN A 222 13.04 3.25 -13.92
CA GLN A 222 14.34 2.57 -13.83
C GLN A 222 14.25 1.05 -13.69
N CYS A 223 13.10 0.50 -13.30
CA CYS A 223 12.90 -0.95 -13.22
C CYS A 223 12.80 -1.51 -14.65
N GLY A 224 13.91 -2.02 -15.16
CA GLY A 224 14.07 -2.40 -16.58
C GLY A 224 13.40 -3.73 -16.94
N LEU A 225 13.15 -4.58 -15.95
CA LEU A 225 12.48 -5.88 -16.04
C LEU A 225 11.97 -6.27 -14.64
N ILE A 226 10.81 -6.92 -14.56
CA ILE A 226 10.35 -7.61 -13.35
C ILE A 226 10.36 -9.12 -13.61
N VAL A 227 11.01 -9.90 -12.75
CA VAL A 227 10.91 -11.36 -12.72
C VAL A 227 10.00 -11.75 -11.56
N LEU A 228 8.91 -12.45 -11.84
CA LEU A 228 7.91 -12.86 -10.84
C LEU A 228 7.85 -14.38 -10.73
N ALA A 229 8.37 -14.93 -9.63
CA ALA A 229 8.12 -16.31 -9.23
C ALA A 229 6.79 -16.39 -8.47
N GLY A 230 5.70 -16.23 -9.22
CA GLY A 230 4.31 -16.31 -8.76
C GLY A 230 3.43 -17.09 -9.74
N SER A 231 4.03 -17.96 -10.57
CA SER A 231 3.39 -18.56 -11.75
C SER A 231 2.14 -19.40 -11.46
N HIS A 232 1.88 -19.77 -10.22
CA HIS A 232 0.91 -20.79 -9.82
C HIS A 232 -0.47 -20.23 -9.46
N ASP A 233 -0.64 -18.90 -9.36
CA ASP A 233 -1.88 -18.22 -9.00
C ASP A 233 -2.40 -17.30 -10.12
N ASN A 234 -3.71 -17.30 -10.35
CA ASN A 234 -4.39 -16.42 -11.29
C ASN A 234 -4.57 -14.99 -10.74
N GLY A 235 -4.52 -14.76 -9.42
CA GLY A 235 -4.68 -13.43 -8.81
C GLY A 235 -3.68 -12.38 -9.34
N TYR A 236 -2.47 -12.83 -9.74
CA TYR A 236 -1.48 -11.97 -10.38
C TYR A 236 -1.82 -11.56 -11.83
N ALA A 237 -2.74 -12.25 -12.52
CA ALA A 237 -3.00 -12.04 -13.95
C ALA A 237 -3.50 -10.62 -14.29
N ASN A 238 -4.41 -10.06 -13.48
CA ASN A 238 -4.94 -8.71 -13.73
C ASN A 238 -3.90 -7.58 -13.51
N PRO A 239 -3.11 -7.57 -12.41
CA PRO A 239 -1.94 -6.70 -12.28
C PRO A 239 -0.96 -6.81 -13.47
N ILE A 240 -0.65 -8.04 -13.91
CA ILE A 240 0.26 -8.29 -15.04
C ILE A 240 -0.29 -7.73 -16.35
N ARG A 241 -1.58 -7.97 -16.66
CA ARG A 241 -2.27 -7.44 -17.86
C ARG A 241 -2.18 -5.91 -17.93
N SER A 242 -2.41 -5.22 -16.81
CA SER A 242 -2.26 -3.76 -16.71
C SER A 242 -0.85 -3.32 -17.05
N LEU A 243 0.14 -3.81 -16.30
CA LEU A 243 1.55 -3.41 -16.45
C LEU A 243 2.13 -3.76 -17.84
N THR A 244 1.73 -4.88 -18.42
CA THR A 244 2.15 -5.27 -19.79
C THR A 244 1.55 -4.32 -20.83
N THR A 245 0.30 -3.88 -20.64
CA THR A 245 -0.35 -2.85 -21.48
C THR A 245 0.30 -1.47 -21.30
N GLU A 246 0.79 -1.16 -20.10
CA GLU A 246 1.59 0.02 -19.78
C GLU A 246 3.05 -0.07 -20.29
N GLY A 247 3.42 -1.15 -20.99
CA GLY A 247 4.74 -1.33 -21.59
C GLY A 247 5.84 -1.79 -20.63
N LYS A 248 5.50 -2.41 -19.50
CA LYS A 248 6.47 -3.04 -18.60
C LYS A 248 6.77 -4.48 -18.98
N ASP A 249 8.07 -4.76 -19.09
CA ASP A 249 8.60 -6.11 -19.26
C ASP A 249 8.49 -6.92 -17.97
N ILE A 250 7.74 -8.03 -18.05
CA ILE A 250 7.55 -9.00 -16.98
C ILE A 250 7.92 -10.39 -17.51
N VAL A 251 8.68 -11.15 -16.73
CA VAL A 251 8.99 -12.57 -16.96
C VAL A 251 8.47 -13.38 -15.78
N LEU A 252 7.72 -14.44 -16.06
CA LEU A 252 7.27 -15.38 -15.03
C LEU A 252 8.33 -16.44 -14.79
N LEU A 253 8.80 -16.58 -13.55
CA LEU A 253 9.66 -17.71 -13.16
C LEU A 253 8.75 -18.85 -12.68
N GLU A 254 8.80 -19.98 -13.39
CA GLU A 254 7.95 -21.13 -13.11
C GLU A 254 8.42 -21.89 -11.85
N GLY A 255 7.50 -22.10 -10.91
CA GLY A 255 7.64 -23.05 -9.81
C GLY A 255 7.05 -24.41 -10.19
N VAL A 256 5.98 -24.81 -9.50
CA VAL A 256 5.28 -26.09 -9.74
C VAL A 256 4.53 -26.12 -11.08
N SER A 257 3.92 -24.99 -11.47
CA SER A 257 3.04 -24.90 -12.65
C SER A 257 2.81 -23.45 -13.06
N VAL A 258 2.39 -23.22 -14.31
CA VAL A 258 1.82 -21.95 -14.78
C VAL A 258 0.30 -22.02 -14.75
N ALA A 259 -0.35 -21.06 -14.08
CA ALA A 259 -1.79 -20.97 -13.90
C ALA A 259 -2.51 -20.50 -15.19
N ALA A 260 -3.76 -20.92 -15.37
CA ALA A 260 -4.50 -20.81 -16.64
C ALA A 260 -4.55 -19.38 -17.20
N GLU A 261 -4.77 -18.37 -16.36
CA GLU A 261 -4.90 -16.97 -16.80
C GLU A 261 -3.57 -16.26 -17.06
N LEU A 262 -2.44 -16.90 -16.72
CA LEU A 262 -1.09 -16.40 -16.95
C LEU A 262 -0.46 -16.89 -18.26
N HIS A 263 -0.99 -17.97 -18.86
CA HIS A 263 -0.50 -18.45 -20.16
C HIS A 263 -0.67 -17.39 -21.24
N GLY A 264 0.41 -17.13 -21.99
CA GLY A 264 0.43 -16.13 -23.05
C GLY A 264 0.54 -14.66 -22.60
N LEU A 265 0.48 -14.35 -21.29
CA LEU A 265 0.66 -12.97 -20.81
C LEU A 265 2.13 -12.52 -20.79
N CYS A 266 3.02 -13.42 -20.38
CA CYS A 266 4.44 -13.13 -20.21
C CYS A 266 5.29 -14.29 -20.74
N PRO A 267 6.53 -14.03 -21.19
CA PRO A 267 7.54 -15.06 -21.35
C PRO A 267 7.76 -15.80 -20.02
N VAL A 268 7.82 -17.13 -20.10
CA VAL A 268 8.07 -18.00 -18.94
C VAL A 268 9.53 -18.45 -18.93
N ALA A 269 10.14 -18.39 -17.76
CA ALA A 269 11.50 -18.82 -17.47
C ALA A 269 11.51 -19.97 -16.45
N LYS A 270 12.58 -20.76 -16.45
CA LYS A 270 12.86 -21.78 -15.42
C LYS A 270 14.32 -21.68 -14.99
N ILE A 271 14.59 -21.88 -13.70
CA ILE A 271 15.95 -22.12 -13.18
C ILE A 271 15.96 -23.57 -12.65
N PRO A 272 16.57 -24.52 -13.38
CA PRO A 272 16.54 -25.93 -13.01
C PRO A 272 17.10 -26.17 -11.60
N GLY A 273 16.32 -26.87 -10.76
CA GLY A 273 16.70 -27.24 -9.39
C GLY A 273 16.59 -26.13 -8.34
N LEU A 274 16.25 -24.88 -8.71
CA LEU A 274 16.08 -23.81 -7.71
C LEU A 274 14.76 -23.94 -6.94
N LEU A 275 13.67 -24.27 -7.64
CA LEU A 275 12.30 -24.31 -7.13
C LEU A 275 11.72 -25.72 -7.28
N ARG A 276 10.82 -26.08 -6.35
CA ARG A 276 10.10 -27.36 -6.36
C ARG A 276 9.20 -27.47 -7.58
N LYS A 277 9.25 -28.63 -8.24
CA LYS A 277 8.39 -28.98 -9.38
C LYS A 277 7.01 -29.53 -8.97
N GLU A 278 6.84 -29.83 -7.69
CA GLU A 278 5.65 -30.48 -7.14
C GLU A 278 5.12 -29.68 -5.95
N LYS A 279 3.82 -29.77 -5.67
CA LYS A 279 3.23 -29.17 -4.45
C LYS A 279 3.74 -29.90 -3.21
N ILE A 280 3.56 -29.32 -2.02
CA ILE A 280 3.77 -30.08 -0.79
C ILE A 280 2.62 -31.09 -0.67
N ALA A 281 2.94 -32.38 -0.80
CA ALA A 281 2.01 -33.45 -0.48
C ALA A 281 1.86 -33.54 1.05
N TRP A 282 0.63 -33.54 1.53
CA TRP A 282 0.32 -33.79 2.93
C TRP A 282 -0.01 -35.27 3.05
N THR A 283 0.87 -36.07 3.65
CA THR A 283 0.47 -37.40 4.11
C THR A 283 -0.53 -37.22 5.24
N ASP A 284 -1.72 -37.80 5.13
CA ASP A 284 -2.69 -37.82 6.21
C ASP A 284 -2.07 -38.46 7.46
N TYR A 285 -1.68 -37.61 8.41
CA TYR A 285 -1.14 -38.05 9.69
C TYR A 285 -2.28 -38.61 10.53
N LYS A 286 -2.66 -39.86 10.24
CA LYS A 286 -3.46 -40.68 11.14
C LYS A 286 -2.72 -40.66 12.48
N PRO A 287 -3.30 -40.11 13.56
CA PRO A 287 -2.65 -40.17 14.86
C PRO A 287 -2.41 -41.63 15.19
N ALA A 288 -1.17 -41.97 15.58
CA ALA A 288 -0.85 -43.33 16.00
C ALA A 288 -1.87 -43.76 17.07
N PRO A 289 -2.46 -44.96 16.96
CA PRO A 289 -3.51 -45.37 17.88
C PRO A 289 -2.98 -45.33 19.31
N TYR A 290 -3.71 -44.67 20.20
CA TYR A 290 -3.38 -44.67 21.62
C TYR A 290 -3.31 -46.13 22.09
N LEU A 291 -2.11 -46.58 22.43
CA LEU A 291 -1.90 -47.87 23.09
C LEU A 291 -2.61 -47.80 24.44
N SER A 292 -3.81 -48.39 24.50
CA SER A 292 -4.62 -48.46 25.72
C SER A 292 -3.80 -49.13 26.81
N SER A 293 -3.72 -48.49 27.98
CA SER A 293 -2.83 -48.90 29.07
C SER A 293 -3.01 -50.37 29.45
N GLY A 294 -1.98 -51.17 29.18
CA GLY A 294 -1.91 -52.55 29.66
C GLY A 294 -1.94 -52.59 31.19
N THR A 295 -2.57 -53.63 31.75
CA THR A 295 -2.72 -53.83 33.19
C THR A 295 -1.37 -53.98 33.89
N MET A 296 -1.05 -53.06 34.79
CA MET A 296 0.15 -53.14 35.63
C MET A 296 -0.05 -54.14 36.77
N SER A 297 0.87 -55.09 36.89
CA SER A 297 0.93 -56.04 38.01
C SER A 297 1.69 -55.45 39.20
N ASN A 298 1.35 -55.91 40.41
CA ASN A 298 1.92 -55.40 41.66
C ASN A 298 3.36 -55.89 41.92
N SER A 299 4.26 -54.98 42.28
CA SER A 299 5.28 -55.19 43.33
C SER A 299 5.91 -53.84 43.79
N PRO A 300 6.46 -53.76 45.02
CA PRO A 300 6.48 -52.48 45.75
C PRO A 300 7.80 -51.68 45.72
N GLY A 301 7.66 -50.35 45.78
CA GLY A 301 8.72 -49.38 46.11
C GLY A 301 8.40 -48.60 47.40
N PRO A 302 9.37 -47.90 48.02
CA PRO A 302 9.29 -47.52 49.43
C PRO A 302 8.43 -46.29 49.76
N LYS A 303 8.02 -46.23 51.03
CA LYS A 303 7.14 -45.21 51.62
C LYS A 303 7.82 -43.84 51.75
N PHE A 304 7.09 -42.77 51.52
CA PHE A 304 7.35 -41.48 52.18
C PHE A 304 6.05 -40.92 52.80
N VAL A 305 6.19 -40.07 53.82
CA VAL A 305 5.10 -39.74 54.76
C VAL A 305 4.43 -38.41 54.41
N GLN A 306 3.09 -38.40 54.36
CA GLN A 306 2.29 -37.19 54.52
C GLN A 306 1.41 -37.28 55.78
N LYS A 307 1.20 -36.15 56.45
CA LYS A 307 0.40 -36.05 57.67
C LYS A 307 -1.10 -35.98 57.37
N HIS A 308 -1.90 -36.57 58.25
CA HIS A 308 -3.36 -36.46 58.25
C HIS A 308 -3.84 -35.04 58.60
N GLN A 309 -5.03 -34.65 58.08
CA GLN A 309 -6.22 -34.16 58.81
C GLN A 309 -7.13 -33.29 57.89
N ASN A 310 -8.47 -33.34 57.93
CA ASN A 310 -9.40 -34.36 58.42
C ASN A 310 -10.86 -34.09 57.96
N THR A 311 -11.62 -35.12 57.51
CA THR A 311 -13.13 -35.23 57.51
C THR A 311 -13.98 -34.15 56.80
N ALA A 312 -15.24 -34.38 56.36
CA ALA A 312 -16.21 -35.49 56.45
C ALA A 312 -16.97 -35.66 55.09
N LYS A 313 -17.39 -36.87 54.63
CA LYS A 313 -18.74 -37.52 54.78
C LYS A 313 -19.94 -36.58 54.48
N ILE A 314 -21.02 -36.98 53.78
CA ILE A 314 -21.80 -38.25 53.80
C ILE A 314 -22.03 -38.81 52.36
N SER A 315 -22.74 -39.95 52.20
CA SER A 315 -22.86 -40.74 50.95
C SER A 315 -24.34 -41.20 50.69
N PRO A 316 -24.71 -42.16 49.80
CA PRO A 316 -25.81 -41.93 48.83
C PRO A 316 -26.96 -42.98 48.83
N ILE A 317 -27.96 -42.79 47.95
CA ILE A 317 -29.01 -43.76 47.49
C ILE A 317 -29.77 -43.12 46.30
N ALA A 318 -30.58 -43.79 45.47
CA ALA A 318 -30.39 -44.97 44.61
C ALA A 318 -31.66 -45.12 43.71
N LYS A 319 -31.49 -45.68 42.50
CA LYS A 319 -32.50 -45.95 41.43
C LYS A 319 -33.97 -46.18 41.83
N ALA A 320 -34.90 -45.68 41.01
CA ALA A 320 -35.95 -46.47 40.33
C ALA A 320 -36.70 -45.64 39.26
N SER A 321 -37.38 -46.31 38.32
CA SER A 321 -38.32 -45.73 37.34
C SER A 321 -39.77 -46.13 37.69
N LEU A 322 -40.77 -45.41 37.15
CA LEU A 322 -41.77 -45.91 36.17
C LEU A 322 -43.16 -45.21 36.31
N GLU A 323 -43.71 -44.70 35.20
CA GLU A 323 -45.16 -44.48 34.90
C GLU A 323 -46.02 -43.63 35.87
N THR A 324 -47.21 -43.10 35.56
CA THR A 324 -48.08 -43.01 34.35
C THR A 324 -48.92 -41.71 34.48
N GLY A 325 -49.53 -41.18 33.40
CA GLY A 325 -50.67 -40.26 33.53
C GLY A 325 -50.86 -39.22 32.41
N ASP A 326 -51.74 -39.54 31.46
CA ASP A 326 -52.45 -38.59 30.59
C ASP A 326 -53.89 -38.44 31.15
N PRO A 327 -54.56 -37.27 31.01
CA PRO A 327 -55.70 -37.26 30.07
C PRO A 327 -56.03 -35.91 29.39
N THR A 328 -55.96 -35.91 28.05
CA THR A 328 -57.06 -35.59 27.08
C THR A 328 -57.76 -34.21 26.98
N ASP A 329 -57.98 -33.80 25.72
CA ASP A 329 -59.09 -33.01 25.12
C ASP A 329 -59.15 -31.47 25.24
N GLY A 330 -59.45 -30.79 24.10
CA GLY A 330 -59.61 -29.33 23.98
C GLY A 330 -59.58 -28.79 22.53
N ASP A 331 -60.69 -28.93 21.79
CA ASP A 331 -60.93 -28.65 20.35
C ASP A 331 -60.59 -27.25 19.75
N ALA A 332 -60.49 -27.24 18.40
CA ALA A 332 -60.85 -26.15 17.45
C ALA A 332 -60.02 -24.83 17.41
N SER A 333 -59.98 -24.04 16.32
CA SER A 333 -60.24 -24.26 14.87
C SER A 333 -59.79 -23.02 14.06
N ASP A 334 -59.36 -23.22 12.81
CA ASP A 334 -59.42 -22.35 11.61
C ASP A 334 -59.05 -20.83 11.64
N ASP A 335 -58.24 -20.45 10.63
CA ASP A 335 -58.53 -19.41 9.61
C ASP A 335 -57.46 -18.30 9.35
N ASP A 336 -57.71 -17.48 8.32
CA ASP A 336 -56.75 -16.98 7.34
C ASP A 336 -56.09 -15.59 7.57
N SER A 337 -55.16 -15.27 6.67
CA SER A 337 -54.80 -13.93 6.14
C SER A 337 -53.77 -13.02 6.86
N ALA A 338 -52.91 -12.44 6.00
CA ALA A 338 -51.68 -11.71 6.28
C ALA A 338 -51.82 -10.15 6.33
N TRP A 339 -50.69 -9.49 6.63
CA TRP A 339 -50.28 -8.06 6.44
C TRP A 339 -50.23 -7.12 7.66
N SER A 340 -48.98 -6.77 8.05
CA SER A 340 -48.46 -5.49 8.61
C SER A 340 -49.14 -4.86 9.84
N GLU A 341 -48.44 -4.47 10.92
CA GLU A 341 -47.34 -3.47 11.01
C GLU A 341 -46.34 -3.76 12.20
N GLU A 342 -45.27 -2.96 12.33
CA GLU A 342 -44.27 -3.02 13.43
C GLU A 342 -44.73 -2.21 14.68
N PRO A 343 -44.23 -2.48 15.91
CA PRO A 343 -43.02 -1.77 16.39
C PRO A 343 -42.10 -2.56 17.37
N ASP A 344 -41.03 -1.91 17.82
CA ASP A 344 -39.95 -2.43 18.69
C ASP A 344 -40.31 -2.60 20.19
N GLU A 345 -39.47 -3.35 20.92
CA GLU A 345 -39.08 -3.11 22.33
C GLU A 345 -37.70 -3.76 22.60
N ASP A 346 -36.72 -2.98 23.07
CA ASP A 346 -35.29 -3.33 23.00
C ASP A 346 -34.70 -3.78 24.35
N GLY A 347 -34.51 -5.08 24.54
CA GLY A 347 -34.03 -5.70 25.79
C GLY A 347 -32.50 -5.80 25.94
N ILE A 348 -31.74 -4.73 25.70
CA ILE A 348 -30.26 -4.77 25.65
C ILE A 348 -29.58 -4.46 26.99
N PRO A 349 -28.75 -5.36 27.55
CA PRO A 349 -27.83 -5.01 28.65
C PRO A 349 -26.64 -4.19 28.12
N VAL A 350 -26.68 -2.88 28.32
CA VAL A 350 -25.57 -1.97 27.99
C VAL A 350 -24.35 -2.28 28.85
N PHE A 351 -23.18 -2.47 28.22
CA PHE A 351 -21.91 -2.53 28.95
C PHE A 351 -21.59 -1.16 29.56
N ASP A 352 -21.56 -1.09 30.89
CA ASP A 352 -21.24 0.14 31.63
C ASP A 352 -19.76 0.54 31.44
N TYR A 353 -19.52 1.41 30.46
CA TYR A 353 -18.21 2.00 30.19
C TYR A 353 -17.80 3.04 31.24
N ASP A 354 -18.75 3.67 31.94
CA ASP A 354 -18.46 4.61 33.02
C ASP A 354 -17.88 3.89 34.25
N HIS A 355 -18.31 2.66 34.53
CA HIS A 355 -17.69 1.79 35.53
C HIS A 355 -16.24 1.44 35.19
N ILE A 356 -15.94 1.18 33.91
CA ILE A 356 -14.57 0.91 33.44
C ILE A 356 -13.71 2.18 33.54
N GLU A 357 -14.24 3.35 33.20
CA GLU A 357 -13.53 4.63 33.37
C GLU A 357 -13.38 4.99 34.87
N ALA A 358 -14.34 4.65 35.72
CA ALA A 358 -14.27 4.81 37.17
C ALA A 358 -13.16 3.95 37.80
N LEU A 359 -13.08 2.65 37.45
CA LEU A 359 -11.98 1.77 37.88
C LEU A 359 -10.62 2.32 37.43
N ALA A 360 -10.50 2.78 36.17
CA ALA A 360 -9.29 3.40 35.67
C ALA A 360 -8.90 4.68 36.46
N LYS A 361 -9.87 5.55 36.78
CA LYS A 361 -9.67 6.73 37.63
C LYS A 361 -9.24 6.36 39.06
N GLN A 362 -9.83 5.31 39.64
CA GLN A 362 -9.54 4.83 41.00
C GLN A 362 -8.13 4.23 41.13
N MET A 363 -7.68 3.50 40.10
CA MET A 363 -6.30 2.99 39.98
C MET A 363 -5.25 4.09 39.72
N ILE A 364 -5.66 5.25 39.19
CA ILE A 364 -4.81 6.44 39.06
C ILE A 364 -4.71 7.20 40.39
N ALA A 365 -5.83 7.39 41.09
CA ALA A 365 -5.87 8.09 42.38
C ALA A 365 -4.96 7.41 43.44
N THR A 366 -5.02 6.07 43.52
CA THR A 366 -4.18 5.27 44.44
C THR A 366 -2.68 5.32 44.13
N LYS A 367 -2.27 5.73 42.92
CA LYS A 367 -0.85 5.93 42.55
C LYS A 367 -0.36 7.38 42.70
N LEU A 368 -1.18 8.30 43.20
CA LEU A 368 -0.85 9.72 43.37
C LEU A 368 -0.78 10.20 44.83
N SER A 369 -1.23 9.41 45.80
CA SER A 369 -1.07 9.72 47.22
C SER A 369 0.36 9.43 47.71
N PRO A 370 1.12 10.41 48.24
CA PRO A 370 2.42 10.16 48.85
C PRO A 370 2.27 9.50 50.24
N PRO A 371 3.25 8.69 50.69
CA PRO A 371 3.27 8.21 52.06
C PRO A 371 3.47 9.38 53.04
N THR A 372 2.66 9.45 54.09
CA THR A 372 2.71 10.49 55.11
C THR A 372 3.96 10.36 56.00
N PRO A 373 4.85 11.37 56.06
CA PRO A 373 5.91 11.40 57.08
C PRO A 373 5.33 11.72 58.46
N ALA A 374 5.98 11.23 59.51
CA ALA A 374 5.63 11.61 60.88
C ALA A 374 5.98 13.09 61.18
N LYS A 375 5.28 13.67 62.15
CA LYS A 375 5.35 15.10 62.51
C LYS A 375 6.71 15.51 63.11
N THR A 376 7.30 16.64 62.68
CA THR A 376 8.03 17.55 63.60
C THR A 376 8.24 18.98 63.05
N ALA A 377 7.50 19.94 63.63
CA ALA A 377 7.86 21.30 64.06
C ALA A 377 8.82 22.27 63.27
N LYS A 378 8.40 23.56 63.27
CA LYS A 378 9.16 24.85 63.30
C LYS A 378 9.52 25.64 62.00
N THR A 379 8.66 26.64 61.70
CA THR A 379 8.92 28.11 61.88
C THR A 379 9.79 28.96 60.91
N ARG A 380 9.23 30.14 60.52
CA ARG A 380 9.83 31.40 59.92
C ARG A 380 10.13 31.41 58.40
N GLN A 381 9.67 32.41 57.61
CA GLN A 381 10.16 33.81 57.36
C GLN A 381 11.52 33.85 56.59
N THR A 382 11.85 34.72 55.60
CA THR A 382 11.34 36.05 55.11
C THR A 382 11.96 36.31 53.68
N VAL A 383 11.29 36.86 52.65
CA VAL A 383 11.10 38.30 52.21
C VAL A 383 12.29 38.97 51.44
N VAL A 384 11.98 39.72 50.34
CA VAL A 384 12.78 40.64 49.45
C VAL A 384 14.02 40.06 48.69
N ASP A 385 14.66 40.66 47.64
CA ASP A 385 14.47 41.88 46.79
C ASP A 385 15.15 41.68 45.39
N SER A 386 14.70 42.25 44.25
CA SER A 386 14.95 43.57 43.58
C SER A 386 16.23 43.72 42.70
N GLY A 387 16.24 44.70 41.77
CA GLY A 387 17.35 44.98 40.82
C GLY A 387 16.88 45.58 39.48
N THR A 388 17.62 46.52 38.87
CA THR A 388 17.18 47.31 37.68
C THR A 388 18.32 47.91 36.82
N ASP A 389 18.18 47.85 35.49
CA ASP A 389 18.81 48.70 34.44
C ASP A 389 17.90 48.62 33.18
N THR A 390 17.82 49.42 32.10
CA THR A 390 18.59 50.50 31.40
C THR A 390 19.91 50.09 30.72
N GLY A 391 20.42 50.75 29.67
CA GLY A 391 19.88 51.78 28.74
C GLY A 391 20.12 51.36 27.26
N THR A 392 20.24 52.20 26.21
CA THR A 392 20.05 53.66 25.99
C THR A 392 19.97 53.94 24.46
N GLU A 393 19.73 55.18 24.00
CA GLU A 393 19.40 55.51 22.58
C GLU A 393 20.57 56.01 21.69
N ARG A 394 20.33 56.04 20.35
CA ARG A 394 20.51 57.27 19.52
C ARG A 394 19.91 57.17 18.10
N LEU A 395 19.45 58.31 17.57
CA LEU A 395 18.86 58.52 16.24
C LEU A 395 19.77 59.36 15.33
N ASN A 396 19.61 59.27 14.00
CA ASN A 396 19.77 60.42 13.10
C ASN A 396 19.03 60.24 11.75
N VAL A 397 18.81 61.34 11.00
CA VAL A 397 17.91 61.41 9.82
C VAL A 397 18.43 62.39 8.77
N ASN A 398 18.29 62.12 7.45
CA ASN A 398 18.09 63.17 6.43
C ASN A 398 17.56 62.65 5.06
N MET A 399 17.12 63.57 4.17
CA MET A 399 16.53 63.33 2.85
C MET A 399 17.18 64.18 1.72
N LYS A 400 17.07 63.70 0.45
CA LYS A 400 16.80 64.40 -0.85
C LYS A 400 17.14 63.41 -2.01
N SER A 401 16.34 63.13 -3.04
CA SER A 401 15.57 63.94 -4.03
C SER A 401 16.48 64.65 -5.07
N SER A 402 16.24 64.74 -6.39
CA SER A 402 15.08 64.47 -7.29
C SER A 402 15.56 64.36 -8.78
N ASN A 403 14.83 64.05 -9.88
CA ASN A 403 13.57 63.32 -10.20
C ASN A 403 13.17 63.53 -11.71
N THR A 404 13.18 62.54 -12.60
CA THR A 404 12.67 62.68 -14.01
C THR A 404 12.01 61.44 -14.65
N LYS A 405 10.71 61.56 -15.00
CA LYS A 405 10.04 61.35 -16.33
C LYS A 405 10.51 60.20 -17.27
N SER A 406 9.64 59.46 -17.99
CA SER A 406 8.15 59.43 -18.04
C SER A 406 7.61 58.19 -18.80
N ALA A 407 6.30 57.92 -18.65
CA ALA A 407 5.38 57.18 -19.52
C ALA A 407 5.50 55.63 -19.70
N ASN A 408 4.32 55.01 -19.69
CA ASN A 408 3.96 53.62 -20.03
C ASN A 408 2.58 53.71 -20.74
N PRO A 409 2.17 52.78 -21.64
CA PRO A 409 1.33 51.65 -21.19
C PRO A 409 1.54 50.37 -22.07
N SER A 410 0.91 49.20 -21.89
CA SER A 410 -0.21 48.72 -21.05
C SER A 410 0.06 47.27 -20.57
N VAL A 411 -0.65 46.79 -19.55
CA VAL A 411 -0.68 45.36 -19.13
C VAL A 411 -2.12 44.96 -18.79
N PRO A 412 -2.56 43.75 -19.16
CA PRO A 412 -2.94 42.76 -18.13
C PRO A 412 -2.28 41.40 -18.43
N THR A 413 -1.99 40.52 -17.47
CA THR A 413 -2.81 40.15 -16.31
C THR A 413 -1.98 39.92 -15.04
N ALA A 414 -2.66 39.96 -13.88
CA ALA A 414 -2.06 39.62 -12.59
C ALA A 414 -2.84 38.45 -11.96
N LEU A 415 -2.23 37.26 -11.92
CA LEU A 415 -2.72 36.14 -11.12
C LEU A 415 -1.66 35.66 -10.10
N ASP A 416 -2.15 35.57 -8.88
CA ASP A 416 -1.64 34.97 -7.65
C ASP A 416 -0.15 34.97 -7.26
N LYS A 417 0.33 36.13 -6.80
CA LYS A 417 1.55 36.24 -5.97
C LYS A 417 1.34 35.84 -4.49
N LYS A 418 0.12 35.50 -4.03
CA LYS A 418 -0.17 35.09 -2.65
C LYS A 418 -0.07 33.57 -2.47
N GLU A 419 -0.68 32.77 -3.34
CA GLU A 419 -0.53 31.30 -3.38
C GLU A 419 0.94 30.90 -3.52
N LEU A 420 1.70 31.51 -4.42
CA LEU A 420 3.15 31.24 -4.53
C LEU A 420 3.92 31.52 -3.22
N LYS A 421 3.47 32.48 -2.39
CA LYS A 421 4.07 32.81 -1.10
C LYS A 421 3.58 31.89 0.03
N LYS A 422 2.36 31.36 -0.08
CA LYS A 422 1.73 30.36 0.80
C LYS A 422 2.35 28.98 0.58
N GLU A 423 2.44 28.51 -0.66
CA GLU A 423 3.09 27.24 -1.03
C GLU A 423 4.58 27.25 -0.68
N LYS A 424 5.33 28.33 -0.92
CA LYS A 424 6.72 28.43 -0.43
C LYS A 424 6.83 28.33 1.10
N ARG A 425 5.82 28.77 1.86
CA ARG A 425 5.79 28.66 3.34
C ARG A 425 5.39 27.25 3.81
N LYS A 426 4.53 26.56 3.05
CA LYS A 426 4.15 25.15 3.23
C LYS A 426 5.30 24.20 2.90
N ALA A 427 5.97 24.40 1.78
CA ALA A 427 7.19 23.66 1.39
C ALA A 427 8.30 23.82 2.43
N ARG A 428 8.53 25.04 2.97
CA ARG A 428 9.53 25.24 4.03
C ARG A 428 9.19 24.49 5.32
N ARG A 429 7.91 24.47 5.74
CA ARG A 429 7.46 23.65 6.88
C ARG A 429 7.60 22.14 6.64
N ALA A 430 7.36 21.68 5.41
CA ALA A 430 7.60 20.27 5.05
C ALA A 430 9.10 19.91 5.11
N ALA A 431 9.99 20.81 4.66
CA ALA A 431 11.44 20.63 4.78
C ALA A 431 11.92 20.69 6.23
N GLU A 432 11.41 21.63 7.05
CA GLU A 432 11.66 21.71 8.50
C GLU A 432 11.24 20.41 9.22
N ALA A 433 10.09 19.83 8.84
CA ALA A 433 9.63 18.54 9.38
C ALA A 433 10.47 17.34 8.89
N ALA A 434 10.84 17.30 7.60
CA ALA A 434 11.69 16.25 7.05
C ALA A 434 13.10 16.24 7.67
N ALA A 435 13.67 17.41 7.92
CA ALA A 435 14.95 17.56 8.64
C ALA A 435 14.86 17.03 10.08
N ALA A 436 13.75 17.27 10.78
CA ALA A 436 13.52 16.73 12.12
C ALA A 436 13.40 15.19 12.14
N VAL A 437 12.87 14.58 11.09
CA VAL A 437 12.86 13.11 10.93
C VAL A 437 14.24 12.56 10.58
N ALA A 438 14.99 13.22 9.69
CA ALA A 438 16.35 12.82 9.33
C ALA A 438 17.31 12.86 10.53
N ALA A 439 17.15 13.82 11.43
CA ALA A 439 17.94 13.93 12.67
C ALA A 439 17.73 12.77 13.67
N ALA A 440 16.71 11.93 13.48
CA ALA A 440 16.44 10.76 14.33
C ALA A 440 17.01 9.43 13.76
N GLY A 441 17.63 9.46 12.57
CA GLY A 441 18.06 8.26 11.83
C GLY A 441 19.57 7.98 11.85
N GLY A 442 20.15 7.71 13.02
CA GLY A 442 21.53 7.21 13.14
C GLY A 442 21.61 5.67 13.16
N PRO A 443 22.70 5.05 12.65
CA PRO A 443 22.85 3.58 12.65
C PRO A 443 23.12 3.04 14.08
N PRO A 444 22.71 1.79 14.39
CA PRO A 444 22.86 1.21 15.72
C PRO A 444 24.31 0.77 15.99
N VAL A 445 25.02 1.52 16.83
CA VAL A 445 26.29 1.09 17.41
C VAL A 445 26.02 0.15 18.59
N SER A 446 26.64 -1.02 18.59
CA SER A 446 26.57 -1.98 19.70
C SER A 446 27.34 -1.45 20.91
N GLY A 447 26.63 -0.99 21.95
CA GLY A 447 27.24 -0.55 23.21
C GLY A 447 26.30 -0.75 24.39
N SER A 448 26.74 -1.55 25.37
CA SER A 448 26.08 -1.59 26.68
C SER A 448 26.58 -0.43 27.53
N GLN A 449 25.68 0.45 27.98
CA GLN A 449 25.99 1.38 29.07
C GLN A 449 24.75 1.84 29.83
N SER A 450 24.96 2.17 31.10
CA SER A 450 23.93 2.59 32.04
C SER A 450 23.79 4.12 32.07
N GLY A 451 22.58 4.60 32.40
CA GLY A 451 22.41 5.92 33.01
C GLY A 451 22.24 7.12 32.08
N THR A 452 21.00 7.36 31.62
CA THR A 452 20.28 8.65 31.85
C THR A 452 18.84 8.55 31.31
N GLU A 453 17.84 8.85 32.14
CA GLU A 453 16.43 8.80 31.71
C GLU A 453 16.00 10.04 30.91
N GLN A 454 16.28 10.05 29.60
CA GLN A 454 15.64 11.01 28.70
C GLN A 454 14.15 10.65 28.49
N LYS A 455 13.26 11.56 28.90
CA LYS A 455 11.81 11.43 28.74
C LYS A 455 11.40 11.60 27.28
N VAL A 456 11.11 10.50 26.59
CA VAL A 456 10.48 10.53 25.27
C VAL A 456 9.03 10.99 25.41
N VAL A 457 8.73 12.17 24.83
CA VAL A 457 7.38 12.73 24.76
C VAL A 457 6.68 12.18 23.52
N ILE A 458 5.55 11.50 23.71
CA ILE A 458 4.71 10.99 22.62
C ILE A 458 3.77 12.11 22.15
N PRO A 459 3.44 12.23 20.85
CA PRO A 459 2.37 13.10 20.36
C PRO A 459 1.05 12.92 21.13
N ALA A 460 0.20 13.94 21.16
CA ALA A 460 -1.02 13.95 21.99
C ALA A 460 -2.08 12.91 21.56
N ASP A 461 -2.01 12.42 20.32
CA ASP A 461 -2.88 11.35 19.81
C ASP A 461 -2.68 10.04 20.58
N GLU A 462 -3.79 9.35 20.84
CA GLU A 462 -3.86 8.04 21.47
C GLU A 462 -3.60 6.91 20.46
N LYS A 463 -4.00 7.07 19.20
CA LYS A 463 -3.82 6.06 18.14
C LYS A 463 -2.34 5.88 17.77
N ALA A 464 -1.53 6.93 17.91
CA ALA A 464 -0.06 6.91 17.83
C ALA A 464 0.59 5.76 18.63
N LEU A 465 -0.01 5.30 19.74
CA LEU A 465 0.48 4.17 20.54
C LEU A 465 0.63 2.87 19.74
N ARG A 466 -0.19 2.66 18.69
CA ARG A 466 -0.09 1.47 17.82
C ARG A 466 1.17 1.47 16.93
N PHE A 467 1.91 2.58 16.85
CA PHE A 467 3.03 2.79 15.94
C PHE A 467 4.37 3.07 16.66
N LEU A 468 4.38 3.13 17.99
CA LEU A 468 5.61 3.28 18.77
C LEU A 468 6.52 2.04 18.69
N ASN A 469 7.83 2.27 18.55
CA ASN A 469 8.85 1.23 18.48
C ASN A 469 10.02 1.53 19.45
N PRO A 470 10.33 0.66 20.42
CA PRO A 470 9.53 -0.50 20.84
C PRO A 470 8.19 -0.04 21.41
N ARG A 471 7.17 -0.91 21.35
CA ARG A 471 5.82 -0.61 21.89
C ARG A 471 5.89 -0.41 23.41
N PRO A 472 4.99 0.40 24.02
CA PRO A 472 4.91 0.51 25.48
C PRO A 472 4.63 -0.85 26.13
N CYS A 473 5.33 -1.16 27.22
CA CYS A 473 5.03 -2.37 27.99
C CYS A 473 3.70 -2.19 28.75
N HIS A 474 2.69 -2.98 28.40
CA HIS A 474 1.40 -2.96 29.10
C HIS A 474 1.55 -3.43 30.55
N LYS A 475 2.27 -4.53 30.83
CA LYS A 475 2.52 -4.98 32.21
C LYS A 475 3.14 -3.88 33.08
N TRP A 476 4.00 -3.02 32.51
CA TRP A 476 4.59 -1.87 33.22
C TRP A 476 3.62 -0.69 33.43
N LYS A 477 2.63 -0.48 32.56
CA LYS A 477 1.74 0.69 32.58
C LYS A 477 0.34 0.43 33.16
N THR A 478 -0.22 -0.78 32.98
CA THR A 478 -1.60 -1.10 33.38
C THR A 478 -1.69 -2.04 34.60
N ALA A 479 -0.72 -2.93 34.83
CA ALA A 479 -0.74 -3.80 36.01
C ALA A 479 -0.35 -3.04 37.29
N GLN A 480 -0.91 -3.45 38.44
CA GLN A 480 -0.56 -2.87 39.73
C GLN A 480 0.91 -3.14 40.09
N ALA A 481 1.36 -4.40 39.93
CA ALA A 481 2.72 -4.86 40.20
C ALA A 481 3.81 -4.38 39.22
N GLY A 482 3.43 -3.76 38.09
CA GLY A 482 4.37 -3.33 37.06
C GLY A 482 5.07 -4.48 36.32
N CYS A 483 6.13 -4.17 35.58
CA CYS A 483 6.98 -5.13 34.89
C CYS A 483 8.32 -5.30 35.60
N ASP A 484 8.54 -6.54 36.04
CA ASP A 484 9.68 -7.13 36.75
C ASP A 484 10.80 -7.62 35.81
N ASN A 485 10.50 -7.85 34.53
CA ASN A 485 11.45 -8.38 33.57
C ASN A 485 12.55 -7.35 33.23
N LYS A 486 13.76 -7.59 33.73
CA LYS A 486 14.96 -6.77 33.48
C LYS A 486 15.40 -6.74 32.00
N SER A 487 14.97 -7.71 31.19
CA SER A 487 15.19 -7.77 29.74
C SER A 487 13.88 -7.73 28.97
N CYS A 488 12.97 -6.82 29.35
CA CYS A 488 11.70 -6.62 28.66
C CYS A 488 11.94 -6.04 27.24
N SER A 489 11.33 -6.64 26.22
CA SER A 489 11.38 -6.18 24.83
C SER A 489 10.48 -4.96 24.53
N PHE A 490 9.89 -4.36 25.55
CA PHE A 490 8.89 -3.29 25.45
C PHE A 490 9.30 -2.10 26.31
N ALA A 491 9.03 -0.88 25.85
CA ALA A 491 9.51 0.33 26.51
C ALA A 491 8.81 0.62 27.84
N HIS A 492 9.61 0.88 28.88
CA HIS A 492 9.16 1.29 30.21
C HIS A 492 9.17 2.82 30.40
N ASN A 493 10.03 3.55 29.68
CA ASN A 493 10.32 4.97 29.85
C ASN A 493 9.22 5.95 29.37
N TYR A 494 8.27 5.52 28.53
CA TYR A 494 7.21 6.41 28.02
C TYR A 494 6.34 7.03 29.13
N LYS A 495 6.07 8.34 29.05
CA LYS A 495 5.06 9.01 29.87
C LYS A 495 3.75 9.11 29.10
N LEU A 496 2.82 8.20 29.37
CA LEU A 496 1.48 8.20 28.76
C LEU A 496 0.55 9.19 29.47
N ASN A 497 -0.35 9.83 28.72
CA ASN A 497 -1.48 10.58 29.27
C ASN A 497 -2.67 9.66 29.62
N SER A 498 -3.70 10.18 30.29
CA SER A 498 -4.85 9.35 30.74
C SER A 498 -5.60 8.68 29.60
N LYS A 499 -5.82 9.38 28.47
CA LYS A 499 -6.47 8.80 27.27
C LYS A 499 -5.61 7.71 26.64
N GLN A 500 -4.30 7.94 26.56
CA GLN A 500 -3.32 6.95 26.13
C GLN A 500 -3.27 5.71 27.04
N LEU A 501 -3.49 5.84 28.36
CA LEU A 501 -3.60 4.69 29.27
C LEU A 501 -4.90 3.91 29.05
N VAL A 502 -6.04 4.57 28.89
CA VAL A 502 -7.34 3.94 28.57
C VAL A 502 -7.27 3.23 27.21
N TYR A 503 -6.71 3.88 26.19
CA TYR A 503 -6.52 3.29 24.87
C TYR A 503 -5.58 2.08 24.93
N LEU A 504 -4.46 2.17 25.66
CA LEU A 504 -3.56 1.03 25.87
C LEU A 504 -4.28 -0.13 26.56
N ALA A 505 -5.09 0.12 27.59
CA ALA A 505 -5.88 -0.92 28.25
C ALA A 505 -6.86 -1.61 27.27
N LYS A 506 -7.53 -0.85 26.40
CA LYS A 506 -8.35 -1.41 25.32
C LYS A 506 -7.55 -2.33 24.39
N LEU A 507 -6.34 -1.93 23.99
CA LEU A 507 -5.46 -2.80 23.17
C LEU A 507 -5.02 -4.10 23.86
N VAL A 508 -5.07 -4.18 25.20
CA VAL A 508 -4.77 -5.42 25.93
C VAL A 508 -6.02 -6.29 26.06
N LYS A 509 -7.22 -5.71 26.20
CA LYS A 509 -8.50 -6.42 26.04
C LYS A 509 -8.69 -6.94 24.60
N ASP A 510 -8.17 -6.25 23.58
CA ASP A 510 -8.11 -6.73 22.18
C ASP A 510 -7.19 -7.97 21.99
N MET A 511 -6.49 -8.43 23.05
CA MET A 511 -5.64 -9.64 23.02
C MET A 511 -6.23 -10.77 23.90
N PRO A 512 -6.39 -11.99 23.37
CA PRO A 512 -6.81 -13.15 24.15
C PRO A 512 -5.91 -13.40 25.37
N CYS A 513 -6.53 -13.65 26.52
CA CYS A 513 -5.83 -13.94 27.76
C CYS A 513 -5.06 -15.27 27.67
N PRO A 514 -3.72 -15.27 27.81
CA PRO A 514 -2.93 -16.50 27.72
C PRO A 514 -3.21 -17.47 28.87
N TYR A 515 -3.64 -16.96 30.03
CA TYR A 515 -4.01 -17.77 31.20
C TYR A 515 -5.41 -18.38 31.05
N ALA A 516 -6.37 -17.65 30.47
CA ALA A 516 -7.70 -18.20 30.19
C ALA A 516 -7.64 -19.30 29.13
N LYS A 517 -6.79 -19.15 28.10
CA LYS A 517 -6.51 -20.21 27.10
C LYS A 517 -5.81 -21.45 27.70
N LEU A 518 -5.26 -21.35 28.90
CA LEU A 518 -4.68 -22.47 29.66
C LEU A 518 -5.59 -22.94 30.81
N GLY A 519 -6.83 -22.43 30.90
CA GLY A 519 -7.78 -22.77 31.97
C GLY A 519 -7.32 -22.36 33.37
N ASN A 520 -6.37 -21.43 33.50
CA ASN A 520 -5.69 -21.11 34.76
C ASN A 520 -5.65 -19.62 35.11
N CYS A 521 -6.56 -18.82 34.55
CA CYS A 521 -6.72 -17.42 34.98
C CYS A 521 -7.51 -17.35 36.29
N SER A 522 -7.02 -16.58 37.26
CA SER A 522 -7.72 -16.26 38.51
C SER A 522 -8.74 -15.12 38.37
N GLU A 523 -8.74 -14.43 37.23
CA GLU A 523 -9.53 -13.23 36.95
C GLU A 523 -10.67 -13.53 35.99
N ASN A 524 -11.77 -12.80 36.10
CA ASN A 524 -12.90 -12.94 35.17
C ASN A 524 -12.77 -12.01 33.95
N ALA A 525 -13.69 -12.11 33.00
CA ALA A 525 -13.68 -11.33 31.76
C ALA A 525 -13.68 -9.79 31.97
N GLN A 526 -14.23 -9.30 33.09
CA GLN A 526 -14.25 -7.90 33.45
C GLN A 526 -12.92 -7.50 34.14
N THR A 527 -12.49 -8.22 35.17
CA THR A 527 -11.32 -7.86 35.99
C THR A 527 -9.96 -8.13 35.33
N CYS A 528 -9.85 -9.15 34.47
CA CYS A 528 -8.58 -9.50 33.83
C CYS A 528 -8.05 -8.37 32.93
N ILE A 529 -6.74 -8.10 32.96
CA ILE A 529 -6.14 -7.08 32.08
C ILE A 529 -6.19 -7.46 30.58
N TYR A 530 -6.31 -8.75 30.26
CA TYR A 530 -6.46 -9.29 28.90
C TYR A 530 -7.92 -9.62 28.60
N GLY A 531 -8.27 -9.80 27.32
CA GLY A 531 -9.61 -10.17 26.91
C GLY A 531 -9.91 -11.66 27.11
N HIS A 532 -11.03 -11.98 27.75
CA HIS A 532 -11.60 -13.34 27.81
C HIS A 532 -12.72 -13.55 26.78
N ILE A 533 -13.26 -12.45 26.24
CA ILE A 533 -14.39 -12.40 25.31
C ILE A 533 -13.93 -11.64 24.06
N CYS A 534 -14.39 -12.05 22.88
CA CYS A 534 -14.11 -11.32 21.64
C CYS A 534 -14.72 -9.89 21.69
N PRO A 535 -13.93 -8.81 21.48
CA PRO A 535 -14.45 -7.43 21.50
C PRO A 535 -15.40 -7.09 20.33
N HIS A 536 -15.54 -8.00 19.37
CA HIS A 536 -16.48 -7.91 18.26
C HIS A 536 -17.68 -8.88 18.37
N ALA A 537 -17.70 -9.77 19.38
CA ALA A 537 -18.80 -10.69 19.71
C ALA A 537 -19.67 -11.21 18.53
N LYS A 538 -20.82 -10.59 18.27
CA LYS A 538 -21.77 -10.96 17.20
C LYS A 538 -21.30 -10.53 15.79
N ASP A 539 -20.64 -9.38 15.68
CA ASP A 539 -20.14 -8.78 14.43
C ASP A 539 -18.76 -9.34 14.02
N CYS A 540 -18.27 -10.35 14.74
CA CYS A 540 -16.95 -10.93 14.56
C CYS A 540 -16.89 -11.86 13.33
N THR A 541 -16.60 -11.26 12.17
CA THR A 541 -16.50 -11.90 10.84
C THR A 541 -15.52 -13.08 10.74
N TRP A 542 -14.66 -13.29 11.74
CA TRP A 542 -13.74 -14.44 11.79
C TRP A 542 -14.39 -15.76 12.25
N GLY A 543 -15.58 -15.73 12.86
CA GLY A 543 -16.28 -16.94 13.34
C GLY A 543 -15.39 -17.89 14.12
N SER A 544 -15.42 -19.19 13.80
CA SER A 544 -14.58 -20.20 14.46
C SER A 544 -13.06 -20.02 14.29
N ALA A 545 -12.61 -19.16 13.37
CA ALA A 545 -11.21 -18.75 13.24
C ALA A 545 -10.86 -17.52 14.12
N CYS A 546 -11.79 -17.01 14.92
CA CYS A 546 -11.57 -15.94 15.87
C CYS A 546 -10.50 -16.35 16.91
N ARG A 547 -9.56 -15.44 17.20
CA ARG A 547 -8.47 -15.68 18.16
C ARG A 547 -8.93 -15.91 19.61
N PHE A 548 -10.19 -15.60 19.91
CA PHE A 548 -10.85 -15.82 21.20
C PHE A 548 -11.66 -17.13 21.25
N ASN A 549 -11.89 -17.81 20.12
CA ASN A 549 -12.79 -18.95 20.02
C ASN A 549 -12.46 -20.09 21.00
N ASP A 550 -11.18 -20.29 21.33
CA ASP A 550 -10.69 -21.34 22.23
C ASP A 550 -10.79 -20.98 23.73
N LEU A 551 -11.51 -19.91 24.11
CA LEU A 551 -11.59 -19.43 25.50
C LEU A 551 -12.87 -19.93 26.21
N PRO A 552 -12.78 -20.43 27.47
CA PRO A 552 -13.89 -21.09 28.15
C PRO A 552 -15.18 -20.25 28.26
N ASP A 553 -15.05 -18.96 28.56
CA ASP A 553 -16.18 -18.15 29.05
C ASP A 553 -16.86 -17.28 27.97
N GLY A 554 -16.39 -17.30 26.73
CA GLY A 554 -16.93 -16.36 25.72
C GLY A 554 -16.17 -16.20 24.42
N GLY A 555 -15.66 -17.30 23.83
CA GLY A 555 -15.10 -17.24 22.47
C GLY A 555 -16.11 -16.67 21.46
N HIS A 556 -17.31 -17.26 21.42
CA HIS A 556 -18.55 -16.68 20.91
C HIS A 556 -19.72 -17.24 21.73
N SER A 557 -20.08 -16.60 22.85
CA SER A 557 -21.13 -17.11 23.75
C SER A 557 -22.53 -16.96 23.11
N THR A 558 -23.09 -18.07 22.64
CA THR A 558 -24.54 -18.18 22.40
C THR A 558 -25.29 -18.00 23.71
N TRP A 559 -26.21 -17.04 23.77
CA TRP A 559 -27.11 -16.88 24.91
C TRP A 559 -28.12 -18.04 24.92
N VAL A 560 -27.82 -19.08 25.69
CA VAL A 560 -28.84 -20.06 26.09
C VAL A 560 -29.63 -19.41 27.23
N LEU A 561 -30.88 -19.06 26.94
CA LEU A 561 -31.84 -18.62 27.95
C LEU A 561 -32.23 -19.81 28.83
N TYR A 562 -32.29 -19.57 30.15
CA TYR A 562 -32.84 -20.44 31.18
C TYR A 562 -33.56 -19.56 32.21
#